data_AF-A0A1B7LCZ6-F1
#
_entry.id   AF-A0A1B7LCZ6-F1
#
_cell.length_a   1.000
_cell.length_b   1.000
_cell.length_c   1.000
_cell.angle_alpha   90.00
_cell.angle_beta   90.00
_cell.angle_gamma   90.00
#
_symmetry.space_group_name_H-M   'P 1'
#
loop_
_entity.id
_entity.type
_entity.pdbx_description
1 polymer ?
#
loop_
_entity_poly.entity_id
_entity_poly.type
_entity_poly.pdbx_seq_one_letter_code
_entity_poly.pdbx_strand_id
1 'polypeptide(L)'
;MFPRMYTVCLIMAAIGSAVMAACLWGGYHPARLAAGILLNMLIPAGGLWWAAGKPLAGLKEAAEASRSIARGDLRLREFRYRDRDDVARLLANLGKMLKGYNKHISRIHFNIRSLEDGAGQIGSGMEQVSAGSRDQAARLNTILEHIRKLATSAARVSEEAAKAFSVAGEARQIADRGTRTVETFAADITGMRRSMERLREKSAAIGQFVQLIEDIAGQTNLLALNASIEAARSGEHGRGFAVVAGEIRKLAETSAQSSRQITDLVFAMEKDTAGAMQAVGSGAVLTQQAREAFQSILQMTARCLEVIRQIRERAEEQAAFTDQMVGGSEAIVATTGQAAAGAGESAAHVRELARVAQQFKNIENVYQSWAG
;
A
#
# COMPACT_ATOMS: atom_id res chain seq x y z
N MET A 1 69.60 -51.52 -14.59
CA MET A 1 69.91 -52.58 -13.58
C MET A 1 70.76 -53.76 -14.08
N PHE A 2 70.39 -54.41 -15.18
CA PHE A 2 71.11 -55.59 -15.73
C PHE A 2 72.62 -55.43 -16.04
N PRO A 3 73.12 -54.32 -16.63
CA PRO A 3 74.53 -54.25 -17.03
C PRO A 3 75.51 -54.20 -15.85
N ARG A 4 75.09 -53.69 -14.67
CA ARG A 4 75.89 -53.71 -13.43
C ARG A 4 75.93 -55.08 -12.78
N MET A 5 74.83 -55.82 -12.83
CA MET A 5 74.75 -57.18 -12.32
C MET A 5 75.61 -58.14 -13.17
N TYR A 6 75.56 -57.96 -14.50
CA TYR A 6 76.38 -58.69 -15.45
C TYR A 6 77.88 -58.42 -15.26
N THR A 7 78.27 -57.14 -15.06
CA THR A 7 79.67 -56.80 -14.82
C THR A 7 80.19 -57.31 -13.49
N VAL A 8 79.41 -57.25 -12.40
CA VAL A 8 79.82 -57.81 -11.09
C VAL A 8 79.94 -59.33 -11.16
N CYS A 9 79.01 -60.04 -11.82
CA CYS A 9 79.13 -61.48 -12.04
C CYS A 9 80.32 -61.85 -12.93
N LEU A 10 80.59 -61.10 -14.00
CA LEU A 10 81.75 -61.31 -14.87
C LEU A 10 83.06 -61.09 -14.12
N ILE A 11 83.17 -60.04 -13.30
CA ILE A 11 84.36 -59.77 -12.48
C ILE A 11 84.56 -60.87 -11.43
N MET A 12 83.49 -61.31 -10.74
CA MET A 12 83.56 -62.38 -9.75
C MET A 12 83.89 -63.74 -10.37
N ALA A 13 83.35 -64.04 -11.55
CA ALA A 13 83.70 -65.24 -12.33
C ALA A 13 85.15 -65.18 -12.84
N ALA A 14 85.62 -64.00 -13.28
CA ALA A 14 87.01 -63.79 -13.67
C ALA A 14 87.96 -64.00 -12.47
N ILE A 15 87.65 -63.45 -11.30
CA ILE A 15 88.40 -63.67 -10.05
C ILE A 15 88.38 -65.16 -9.66
N GLY A 16 87.22 -65.80 -9.72
CA GLY A 16 87.09 -67.23 -9.44
C GLY A 16 87.93 -68.10 -10.39
N SER A 17 87.94 -67.77 -11.68
CA SER A 17 88.77 -68.47 -12.69
C SER A 17 90.27 -68.24 -12.49
N ALA A 18 90.69 -67.03 -12.09
CA ALA A 18 92.08 -66.71 -11.77
C ALA A 18 92.58 -67.45 -10.52
N VAL A 19 91.73 -67.57 -9.49
CA VAL A 19 92.05 -68.36 -8.28
C VAL A 19 92.12 -69.85 -8.60
N MET A 20 91.24 -70.36 -9.46
CA MET A 20 91.30 -71.75 -9.91
C MET A 20 92.58 -72.05 -10.71
N ALA A 21 92.99 -71.13 -11.61
CA ALA A 21 94.25 -71.22 -12.35
C ALA A 21 95.48 -71.20 -11.42
N ALA A 22 95.47 -70.35 -10.39
CA ALA A 22 96.55 -70.31 -9.39
C ALA A 22 96.65 -71.62 -8.57
N CYS A 23 95.53 -72.27 -8.26
CA CYS A 23 95.53 -73.57 -7.59
C CYS A 23 96.08 -74.71 -8.47
N LEU A 24 95.97 -74.63 -9.79
CA LEU A 24 96.45 -75.64 -10.74
C LEU A 24 97.98 -75.62 -10.93
N TRP A 25 98.65 -74.47 -10.73
CA TRP A 25 100.11 -74.35 -10.85
C TRP A 25 100.91 -74.87 -9.64
N GLY A 26 100.27 -75.08 -8.49
CA GLY A 26 100.93 -75.40 -7.21
C GLY A 26 101.15 -76.89 -6.86
N GLY A 27 101.00 -77.82 -7.83
CA GLY A 27 101.15 -79.26 -7.63
C GLY A 27 99.85 -80.00 -7.26
N TYR A 28 99.64 -81.20 -7.83
CA TYR A 28 98.41 -81.99 -7.76
C TYR A 28 98.16 -82.58 -6.36
N HIS A 29 97.48 -81.83 -5.50
CA HIS A 29 96.92 -82.36 -4.25
C HIS A 29 95.38 -82.31 -4.31
N PRO A 30 94.67 -83.45 -4.19
CA PRO A 30 93.22 -83.53 -4.44
C PRO A 30 92.39 -82.59 -3.55
N ALA A 31 92.86 -82.29 -2.33
CA ALA A 31 92.22 -81.34 -1.42
C ALA A 31 92.23 -79.88 -1.92
N ARG A 32 93.27 -79.46 -2.66
CA ARG A 32 93.39 -78.08 -3.19
C ARG A 32 92.48 -77.85 -4.41
N LEU A 33 92.33 -78.87 -5.25
CA LEU A 33 91.41 -78.83 -6.39
C LEU A 33 89.95 -78.72 -5.94
N ALA A 34 89.54 -79.52 -4.93
CA ALA A 34 88.20 -79.45 -4.36
C ALA A 34 87.89 -78.07 -3.76
N ALA A 35 88.85 -77.48 -3.04
CA ALA A 35 88.72 -76.13 -2.48
C ALA A 35 88.60 -75.04 -3.56
N GLY A 36 89.41 -75.13 -4.63
CA GLY A 36 89.36 -74.19 -5.75
C GLY A 36 88.05 -74.22 -6.52
N ILE A 37 87.48 -75.42 -6.75
CA ILE A 37 86.18 -75.59 -7.42
C ILE A 37 85.05 -75.04 -6.55
N LEU A 38 85.05 -75.35 -5.24
CA LEU A 38 84.05 -74.81 -4.30
C LEU A 38 84.08 -73.29 -4.23
N LEU A 39 85.27 -72.69 -4.18
CA LEU A 39 85.43 -71.24 -4.11
C LEU A 39 84.99 -70.57 -5.43
N ASN A 40 85.29 -71.16 -6.58
CA ASN A 40 84.84 -70.65 -7.88
C ASN A 40 83.32 -70.81 -8.09
N MET A 41 82.63 -71.69 -7.37
CA MET A 41 81.16 -71.71 -7.34
C MET A 41 80.57 -70.76 -6.30
N LEU A 42 81.16 -70.68 -5.10
CA LEU A 42 80.65 -69.88 -3.98
C LEU A 42 80.77 -68.37 -4.20
N ILE A 43 81.87 -67.89 -4.79
CA ILE A 43 82.09 -66.46 -5.05
C ILE A 43 81.04 -65.88 -6.03
N PRO A 44 80.83 -66.45 -7.23
CA PRO A 44 79.78 -65.96 -8.12
C PRO A 44 78.38 -66.24 -7.58
N ALA A 45 78.14 -67.32 -6.83
CA ALA A 45 76.84 -67.56 -6.19
C ALA A 45 76.52 -66.52 -5.10
N GLY A 46 77.48 -66.18 -4.24
CA GLY A 46 77.34 -65.12 -3.23
C GLY A 46 77.24 -63.73 -3.84
N GLY A 47 77.99 -63.47 -4.92
CA GLY A 47 77.89 -62.25 -5.72
C GLY A 47 76.52 -62.11 -6.40
N LEU A 48 75.98 -63.20 -6.97
CA LEU A 48 74.65 -63.24 -7.57
C LEU A 48 73.56 -63.08 -6.50
N TRP A 49 73.71 -63.70 -5.33
CA TRP A 49 72.79 -63.53 -4.20
C TRP A 49 72.79 -62.09 -3.66
N TRP A 50 73.95 -61.44 -3.55
CA TRP A 50 74.05 -60.04 -3.14
C TRP A 50 73.49 -59.08 -4.20
N ALA A 51 73.82 -59.33 -5.48
CA ALA A 51 73.41 -58.47 -6.59
C ALA A 51 71.93 -58.65 -6.98
N ALA A 52 71.35 -59.85 -6.80
CA ALA A 52 69.92 -60.12 -7.02
C ALA A 52 69.07 -59.89 -5.76
N GLY A 53 69.60 -60.21 -4.57
CA GLY A 53 68.86 -60.17 -3.30
C GLY A 53 68.47 -58.75 -2.87
N LYS A 54 69.34 -57.76 -3.07
CA LYS A 54 69.04 -56.35 -2.78
C LYS A 54 67.91 -55.76 -3.65
N PRO A 55 67.93 -55.87 -4.99
CA PRO A 55 66.83 -55.38 -5.83
C PRO A 55 65.53 -56.17 -5.65
N LEU A 56 65.60 -57.49 -5.37
CA LEU A 56 64.41 -58.30 -5.05
C LEU A 56 63.73 -57.85 -3.76
N ALA A 57 64.49 -57.43 -2.74
CA ALA A 57 63.94 -56.91 -1.49
C ALA A 57 63.20 -55.58 -1.71
N GLY A 58 63.78 -54.64 -2.46
CA GLY A 58 63.12 -53.36 -2.77
C GLY A 58 61.89 -53.49 -3.69
N LEU A 59 61.86 -54.48 -4.58
CA LEU A 59 60.67 -54.81 -5.38
C LEU A 59 59.54 -55.40 -4.52
N LYS A 60 59.86 -56.23 -3.52
CA LYS A 60 58.88 -56.71 -2.54
C LYS A 60 58.29 -55.56 -1.73
N GLU A 61 59.14 -54.65 -1.26
CA GLU A 61 58.69 -53.45 -0.53
C GLU A 61 57.80 -52.54 -1.40
N ALA A 62 58.16 -52.34 -2.68
CA ALA A 62 57.32 -51.60 -3.62
C ALA A 62 55.99 -52.30 -3.90
N ALA A 63 55.99 -53.63 -4.03
CA ALA A 63 54.78 -54.43 -4.23
C ALA A 63 53.87 -54.41 -2.99
N GLU A 64 54.43 -54.49 -1.79
CA GLU A 64 53.69 -54.36 -0.54
C GLU A 64 53.13 -52.95 -0.36
N ALA A 65 53.92 -51.92 -0.62
CA ALA A 65 53.47 -50.53 -0.61
C ALA A 65 52.34 -50.30 -1.60
N SER A 66 52.46 -50.83 -2.82
CA SER A 66 51.39 -50.77 -3.82
C SER A 66 50.13 -51.52 -3.39
N ARG A 67 50.26 -52.71 -2.77
CA ARG A 67 49.11 -53.45 -2.20
C ARG A 67 48.47 -52.72 -1.03
N SER A 68 49.23 -52.04 -0.19
CA SER A 68 48.70 -51.20 0.89
C SER A 68 47.95 -49.99 0.33
N ILE A 69 48.51 -49.30 -0.66
CA ILE A 69 47.86 -48.17 -1.34
C ILE A 69 46.57 -48.62 -2.05
N ALA A 70 46.60 -49.74 -2.77
CA ALA A 70 45.42 -50.29 -3.46
C ALA A 70 44.30 -50.71 -2.50
N ARG A 71 44.68 -51.03 -1.26
CA ARG A 71 43.77 -51.31 -0.15
C ARG A 71 43.25 -50.04 0.52
N GLY A 72 43.82 -48.88 0.25
CA GLY A 72 43.41 -47.62 0.88
C GLY A 72 44.21 -47.23 2.13
N ASP A 73 45.26 -47.99 2.47
CA ASP A 73 46.23 -47.57 3.50
C ASP A 73 47.16 -46.50 2.90
N LEU A 74 46.82 -45.23 3.17
CA LEU A 74 47.50 -44.06 2.64
C LEU A 74 48.48 -43.42 3.64
N ARG A 75 48.88 -44.14 4.70
CA ARG A 75 49.86 -43.66 5.68
C ARG A 75 51.19 -43.34 5.02
N LEU A 76 51.71 -42.13 5.27
CA LEU A 76 53.02 -41.70 4.79
C LEU A 76 54.11 -42.63 5.34
N ARG A 77 54.64 -43.50 4.47
CA ARG A 77 55.84 -44.29 4.76
C ARG A 77 57.08 -43.54 4.27
N GLU A 78 58.07 -43.39 5.15
CA GLU A 78 59.41 -42.96 4.74
C GLU A 78 60.12 -44.12 4.05
N PHE A 79 60.05 -44.15 2.72
CA PHE A 79 60.88 -45.08 1.95
C PHE A 79 62.35 -44.65 2.09
N ARG A 80 63.18 -45.50 2.71
CA ARG A 80 64.62 -45.20 2.89
C ARG A 80 65.35 -45.43 1.56
N TYR A 81 65.75 -44.34 0.90
CA TYR A 81 66.52 -44.39 -0.35
C TYR A 81 68.00 -44.62 -0.05
N ARG A 82 68.50 -45.83 -0.28
CA ARG A 82 69.91 -46.14 -0.03
C ARG A 82 70.79 -46.14 -1.30
N ASP A 83 70.18 -46.18 -2.49
CA ASP A 83 70.90 -46.24 -3.78
C ASP A 83 70.18 -45.46 -4.90
N ARG A 84 70.93 -45.00 -5.94
CA ARG A 84 70.39 -44.33 -7.15
C ARG A 84 70.00 -45.35 -8.23
N ASP A 85 69.18 -46.34 -7.90
CA ASP A 85 68.72 -47.37 -8.84
C ASP A 85 67.26 -47.18 -9.29
N ASP A 86 66.81 -48.02 -10.23
CA ASP A 86 65.46 -47.98 -10.81
C ASP A 86 64.37 -48.27 -9.75
N VAL A 87 64.70 -49.06 -8.72
CA VAL A 87 63.81 -49.43 -7.61
C VAL A 87 63.61 -48.25 -6.64
N ALA A 88 64.67 -47.52 -6.32
CA ALA A 88 64.59 -46.29 -5.54
C ALA A 88 63.75 -45.22 -6.23
N ARG A 89 63.80 -45.10 -7.57
CA ARG A 89 62.92 -44.21 -8.35
C ARG A 89 61.46 -44.63 -8.28
N LEU A 90 61.17 -45.94 -8.32
CA LEU A 90 59.81 -46.47 -8.17
C LEU A 90 59.23 -46.15 -6.79
N LEU A 91 59.98 -46.43 -5.73
CA LEU A 91 59.58 -46.10 -4.35
C LEU A 91 59.39 -44.58 -4.16
N ALA A 92 60.22 -43.76 -4.80
CA ALA A 92 60.08 -42.30 -4.77
C ALA A 92 58.81 -41.82 -5.47
N ASN A 93 58.46 -42.42 -6.61
CA ASN A 93 57.22 -42.12 -7.31
C ASN A 93 55.99 -42.59 -6.53
N LEU A 94 56.04 -43.77 -5.88
CA LEU A 94 54.99 -44.23 -4.96
C LEU A 94 54.80 -43.27 -3.79
N GLY A 95 55.88 -42.77 -3.19
CA GLY A 95 55.83 -41.75 -2.14
C GLY A 95 55.23 -40.41 -2.61
N LYS A 96 55.56 -39.96 -3.83
CA LYS A 96 54.92 -38.76 -4.44
C LYS A 96 53.44 -38.99 -4.71
N MET A 97 53.07 -40.16 -5.22
CA MET A 97 51.68 -40.55 -5.48
C MET A 97 50.87 -40.57 -4.17
N LEU A 98 51.44 -41.13 -3.11
CA LEU A 98 50.86 -41.15 -1.77
C LEU A 98 50.64 -39.73 -1.20
N LYS A 99 51.61 -38.82 -1.37
CA LYS A 99 51.46 -37.40 -1.03
C LYS A 99 50.36 -36.73 -1.85
N GLY A 100 50.27 -37.05 -3.13
CA GLY A 100 49.20 -36.59 -4.02
C GLY A 100 47.81 -37.03 -3.55
N TYR A 101 47.63 -38.33 -3.28
CA TYR A 101 46.37 -38.88 -2.77
C TYR A 101 45.96 -38.26 -1.44
N ASN A 102 46.88 -38.14 -0.48
CA ASN A 102 46.60 -37.45 0.79
C ASN A 102 46.14 -36.00 0.57
N LYS A 103 46.82 -35.25 -0.32
CA LYS A 103 46.40 -33.88 -0.68
C LYS A 103 45.00 -33.85 -1.31
N HIS A 104 44.66 -34.82 -2.17
CA HIS A 104 43.33 -34.92 -2.77
C HIS A 104 42.25 -35.26 -1.74
N ILE A 105 42.51 -36.19 -0.82
CA ILE A 105 41.59 -36.52 0.28
C ILE A 105 41.36 -35.32 1.19
N SER A 106 42.42 -34.62 1.59
CA SER A 106 42.26 -33.40 2.39
C SER A 106 41.44 -32.32 1.68
N ARG A 107 41.59 -32.18 0.35
CA ARG A 107 40.74 -31.26 -0.46
C ARG A 107 39.29 -31.74 -0.53
N ILE A 108 39.05 -33.04 -0.69
CA ILE A 108 37.70 -33.61 -0.69
C ILE A 108 37.03 -33.36 0.66
N HIS A 109 37.72 -33.64 1.76
CA HIS A 109 37.23 -33.38 3.11
C HIS A 109 36.91 -31.90 3.36
N PHE A 110 37.77 -30.98 2.90
CA PHE A 110 37.48 -29.54 2.95
C PHE A 110 36.23 -29.17 2.14
N ASN A 111 36.10 -29.70 0.92
CA ASN A 111 34.94 -29.45 0.06
C ASN A 111 33.64 -30.01 0.65
N ILE A 112 33.69 -31.19 1.30
CA ILE A 112 32.52 -31.78 1.98
C ILE A 112 32.07 -30.89 3.13
N ARG A 113 33.00 -30.42 3.99
CA ARG A 113 32.66 -29.47 5.06
C ARG A 113 32.04 -28.19 4.53
N SER A 114 32.64 -27.60 3.49
CA SER A 114 32.10 -26.40 2.84
C SER A 114 30.71 -26.65 2.23
N LEU A 115 30.45 -27.85 1.72
CA LEU A 115 29.15 -28.26 1.20
C LEU A 115 28.12 -28.41 2.34
N GLU A 116 28.49 -29.03 3.46
CA GLU A 116 27.63 -29.15 4.65
C GLU A 116 27.24 -27.77 5.20
N ASP A 117 28.23 -26.88 5.34
CA ASP A 117 28.00 -25.51 5.82
C ASP A 117 27.07 -24.73 4.87
N GLY A 118 27.33 -24.79 3.56
CA GLY A 118 26.50 -24.14 2.55
C GLY A 118 25.07 -24.72 2.48
N ALA A 119 24.95 -26.05 2.56
CA ALA A 119 23.65 -26.72 2.60
C ALA A 119 22.87 -26.34 3.87
N GLY A 120 23.53 -26.26 5.03
CA GLY A 120 22.93 -25.81 6.29
C GLY A 120 22.39 -24.37 6.20
N GLN A 121 23.16 -23.46 5.61
CA GLN A 121 22.72 -22.08 5.37
C GLN A 121 21.54 -21.98 4.40
N ILE A 122 21.53 -22.78 3.33
CA ILE A 122 20.39 -22.83 2.41
C ILE A 122 19.17 -23.40 3.13
N GLY A 123 19.34 -24.46 3.92
CA GLY A 123 18.27 -25.08 4.69
C GLY A 123 17.57 -24.10 5.63
N SER A 124 18.34 -23.37 6.45
CA SER A 124 17.78 -22.35 7.34
C SER A 124 17.14 -21.19 6.57
N GLY A 125 17.73 -20.79 5.45
CA GLY A 125 17.14 -19.80 4.54
C GLY A 125 15.77 -20.25 4.00
N MET A 126 15.63 -21.51 3.60
CA MET A 126 14.36 -22.06 3.10
C MET A 126 13.30 -22.19 4.19
N GLU A 127 13.69 -22.54 5.42
CA GLU A 127 12.77 -22.53 6.57
C GLU A 127 12.24 -21.11 6.84
N GLN A 128 13.12 -20.10 6.78
CA GLN A 128 12.73 -18.71 6.94
C GLN A 128 11.80 -18.25 5.81
N VAL A 129 12.07 -18.60 4.55
CA VAL A 129 11.19 -18.29 3.41
C VAL A 129 9.82 -18.96 3.59
N SER A 130 9.78 -20.22 4.02
CA SER A 130 8.52 -20.93 4.25
C SER A 130 7.72 -20.31 5.39
N ALA A 131 8.37 -19.98 6.51
CA ALA A 131 7.73 -19.29 7.64
C ALA A 131 7.22 -17.89 7.25
N GLY A 132 8.03 -17.11 6.55
CA GLY A 132 7.66 -15.79 6.03
C GLY A 132 6.50 -15.85 5.04
N SER A 133 6.47 -16.87 4.19
CA SER A 133 5.36 -17.09 3.24
C SER A 133 4.05 -17.40 3.97
N ARG A 134 4.09 -18.19 5.05
CA ARG A 134 2.89 -18.48 5.87
C ARG A 134 2.37 -17.22 6.59
N ASP A 135 3.28 -16.42 7.17
CA ASP A 135 2.90 -15.15 7.80
C ASP A 135 2.30 -14.17 6.79
N GLN A 136 2.92 -14.06 5.60
CA GLN A 136 2.40 -13.24 4.51
C GLN A 136 1.01 -13.68 4.07
N ALA A 137 0.77 -14.99 3.92
CA ALA A 137 -0.56 -15.53 3.58
C ALA A 137 -1.61 -15.19 4.65
N ALA A 138 -1.25 -15.27 5.94
CA ALA A 138 -2.15 -14.88 7.03
C ALA A 138 -2.50 -13.39 6.98
N ARG A 139 -1.51 -12.52 6.75
CA ARG A 139 -1.74 -11.07 6.61
C ARG A 139 -2.59 -10.72 5.40
N LEU A 140 -2.43 -11.43 4.29
CA LEU A 140 -3.22 -11.22 3.08
C LEU A 140 -4.71 -11.53 3.29
N ASN A 141 -5.05 -12.53 4.11
CA ASN A 141 -6.44 -12.80 4.47
C ASN A 141 -7.07 -11.60 5.21
N THR A 142 -6.34 -10.99 6.14
CA THR A 142 -6.79 -9.77 6.84
C THR A 142 -6.93 -8.59 5.87
N ILE A 143 -5.99 -8.41 4.94
CA ILE A 143 -6.07 -7.38 3.91
C ILE A 143 -7.31 -7.57 3.02
N LEU A 144 -7.58 -8.80 2.58
CA LEU A 144 -8.78 -9.14 1.81
C LEU A 144 -10.08 -8.83 2.58
N GLU A 145 -10.11 -9.09 3.89
CA GLU A 145 -11.25 -8.69 4.74
C GLU A 145 -11.44 -7.17 4.76
N HIS A 146 -10.36 -6.41 4.90
CA HIS A 146 -10.41 -4.94 4.85
C HIS A 146 -10.87 -4.42 3.48
N ILE A 147 -10.43 -5.04 2.38
CA ILE A 147 -10.88 -4.69 1.02
C ILE A 147 -12.38 -4.95 0.88
N ARG A 148 -12.91 -6.08 1.38
CA ARG A 148 -14.35 -6.36 1.38
C ARG A 148 -15.13 -5.32 2.18
N LYS A 149 -14.63 -4.91 3.35
CA LYS A 149 -15.24 -3.83 4.15
C LYS A 149 -15.19 -2.49 3.41
N LEU A 150 -14.15 -2.23 2.63
CA LEU A 150 -14.04 -1.02 1.81
C LEU A 150 -15.09 -1.02 0.68
N ALA A 151 -15.31 -2.16 0.03
CA ALA A 151 -16.33 -2.33 -1.00
C ALA A 151 -17.75 -2.13 -0.44
N THR A 152 -18.07 -2.71 0.72
CA THR A 152 -19.37 -2.50 1.36
C THR A 152 -19.55 -1.05 1.81
N SER A 153 -18.50 -0.40 2.29
CA SER A 153 -18.53 1.03 2.63
C SER A 153 -18.80 1.91 1.40
N ALA A 154 -18.14 1.62 0.27
CA ALA A 154 -18.38 2.35 -0.98
C ALA A 154 -19.84 2.21 -1.47
N ALA A 155 -20.40 0.99 -1.41
CA ALA A 155 -21.80 0.75 -1.75
C ALA A 155 -22.75 1.56 -0.84
N ARG A 156 -22.48 1.57 0.48
CA ARG A 156 -23.28 2.34 1.44
C ARG A 156 -23.20 3.85 1.18
N VAL A 157 -22.02 4.38 0.87
CA VAL A 157 -21.85 5.80 0.50
C VAL A 157 -22.65 6.15 -0.75
N SER A 158 -22.68 5.26 -1.76
CA SER A 158 -23.50 5.45 -2.96
C SER A 158 -25.01 5.49 -2.63
N GLU A 159 -25.48 4.61 -1.76
CA GLU A 159 -26.87 4.59 -1.30
C GLU A 159 -27.23 5.86 -0.50
N GLU A 160 -26.37 6.26 0.43
CA GLU A 160 -26.55 7.49 1.22
C GLU A 160 -26.56 8.74 0.33
N ALA A 161 -25.72 8.78 -0.71
CA ALA A 161 -25.72 9.84 -1.70
C ALA A 161 -27.02 9.85 -2.53
N ALA A 162 -27.57 8.69 -2.91
CA ALA A 162 -28.86 8.62 -3.59
C ALA A 162 -30.01 9.15 -2.71
N LYS A 163 -30.01 8.84 -1.41
CA LYS A 163 -30.97 9.40 -0.44
C LYS A 163 -30.82 10.92 -0.32
N ALA A 164 -29.58 11.41 -0.19
CA ALA A 164 -29.30 12.84 -0.15
C ALA A 164 -29.77 13.57 -1.41
N PHE A 165 -29.63 12.94 -2.59
CA PHE A 165 -30.12 13.48 -3.85
C PHE A 165 -31.64 13.71 -3.84
N SER A 166 -32.40 12.72 -3.34
CA SER A 166 -33.86 12.83 -3.20
C SER A 166 -34.24 13.99 -2.28
N VAL A 167 -33.62 14.07 -1.10
CA VAL A 167 -33.89 15.13 -0.11
C VAL A 167 -33.54 16.52 -0.66
N ALA A 168 -32.42 16.65 -1.36
CA ALA A 168 -32.04 17.91 -2.00
C ALA A 168 -33.03 18.29 -3.13
N GLY A 169 -33.56 17.32 -3.88
CA GLY A 169 -34.62 17.52 -4.86
C GLY A 169 -35.92 18.03 -4.25
N GLU A 170 -36.35 17.44 -3.12
CA GLU A 170 -37.52 17.91 -2.36
C GLU A 170 -37.33 19.33 -1.82
N ALA A 171 -36.15 19.62 -1.26
CA ALA A 171 -35.81 20.96 -0.76
C ALA A 171 -35.87 22.01 -1.88
N ARG A 172 -35.38 21.68 -3.08
CA ARG A 172 -35.50 22.54 -4.26
C ARG A 172 -36.97 22.79 -4.62
N GLN A 173 -37.80 21.75 -4.63
CA GLN A 173 -39.24 21.90 -4.95
C GLN A 173 -39.98 22.76 -3.91
N ILE A 174 -39.60 22.66 -2.63
CA ILE A 174 -40.14 23.52 -1.56
C ILE A 174 -39.69 24.96 -1.77
N ALA A 175 -38.42 25.20 -2.08
CA ALA A 175 -37.90 26.53 -2.34
C ALA A 175 -38.55 27.18 -3.57
N ASP A 176 -38.73 26.44 -4.67
CA ASP A 176 -39.43 26.93 -5.87
C ASP A 176 -40.88 27.33 -5.54
N ARG A 177 -41.59 26.53 -4.74
CA ARG A 177 -42.94 26.88 -4.25
C ARG A 177 -42.91 28.13 -3.38
N GLY A 178 -41.91 28.25 -2.50
CA GLY A 178 -41.67 29.44 -1.68
C GLY A 178 -41.48 30.70 -2.52
N THR A 179 -40.64 30.64 -3.56
CA THR A 179 -40.42 31.73 -4.51
C THR A 179 -41.72 32.19 -5.17
N ARG A 180 -42.52 31.25 -5.70
CA ARG A 180 -43.82 31.58 -6.32
C ARG A 180 -44.80 32.24 -5.34
N THR A 181 -44.86 31.74 -4.10
CA THR A 181 -45.70 32.34 -3.05
C THR A 181 -45.27 33.77 -2.74
N VAL A 182 -43.97 34.03 -2.63
CA VAL A 182 -43.42 35.37 -2.40
C VAL A 182 -43.67 36.30 -3.59
N GLU A 183 -43.63 35.80 -4.82
CA GLU A 183 -43.98 36.57 -6.02
C GLU A 183 -45.44 37.01 -6.02
N THR A 184 -46.37 36.11 -5.67
CA THR A 184 -47.79 36.45 -5.48
C THR A 184 -47.95 37.50 -4.40
N PHE A 185 -47.30 37.32 -3.25
CA PHE A 185 -47.40 38.27 -2.14
C PHE A 185 -46.83 39.66 -2.50
N ALA A 186 -45.77 39.72 -3.30
CA ALA A 186 -45.23 40.98 -3.82
C ALA A 186 -46.23 41.70 -4.74
N ALA A 187 -46.99 40.96 -5.55
CA ALA A 187 -48.06 41.52 -6.38
C ALA A 187 -49.19 42.08 -5.52
N ASP A 188 -49.59 41.37 -4.46
CA ASP A 188 -50.62 41.81 -3.51
C ASP A 188 -50.22 43.08 -2.76
N ILE A 189 -48.98 43.17 -2.29
CA ILE A 189 -48.44 44.39 -1.67
C ILE A 189 -48.47 45.57 -2.64
N THR A 190 -48.11 45.34 -3.91
CA THR A 190 -48.17 46.37 -4.95
C THR A 190 -49.61 46.82 -5.22
N GLY A 191 -50.57 45.91 -5.17
CA GLY A 191 -52.00 46.20 -5.23
C GLY A 191 -52.48 47.02 -4.03
N MET A 192 -52.12 46.59 -2.82
CA MET A 192 -52.48 47.25 -1.57
C MET A 192 -51.91 48.68 -1.51
N ARG A 193 -50.67 48.89 -1.94
CA ARG A 193 -50.07 50.23 -2.06
C ARG A 193 -50.88 51.14 -2.98
N ARG A 194 -51.31 50.65 -4.15
CA ARG A 194 -52.16 51.40 -5.08
C ARG A 194 -53.52 51.73 -4.47
N SER A 195 -54.13 50.81 -3.74
CA SER A 195 -55.40 51.04 -3.05
C SER A 195 -55.29 52.10 -1.96
N MET A 196 -54.20 52.08 -1.17
CA MET A 196 -53.95 53.10 -0.14
C MET A 196 -53.70 54.48 -0.75
N GLU A 197 -52.97 54.55 -1.87
CA GLU A 197 -52.77 55.81 -2.59
C GLU A 197 -54.10 56.42 -3.06
N ARG A 198 -54.97 55.59 -3.65
CA ARG A 198 -56.32 56.01 -4.07
C ARG A 198 -57.19 56.42 -2.88
N LEU A 199 -57.05 55.76 -1.73
CA LEU A 199 -57.79 56.14 -0.52
C LEU A 199 -57.32 57.51 -0.02
N ARG A 200 -56.01 57.74 0.01
CA ARG A 200 -55.39 59.03 0.38
C ARG A 200 -55.90 60.16 -0.53
N GLU A 201 -55.91 59.96 -1.84
CA GLU A 201 -56.44 60.94 -2.81
C GLU A 201 -57.92 61.24 -2.57
N LYS A 202 -58.73 60.20 -2.31
CA LYS A 202 -60.17 60.36 -2.03
C LYS A 202 -60.42 61.08 -0.70
N SER A 203 -59.69 60.75 0.36
CA SER A 203 -59.80 61.42 1.66
C SER A 203 -59.44 62.90 1.55
N ALA A 204 -58.37 63.23 0.82
CA ALA A 204 -57.98 64.62 0.57
C ALA A 204 -59.07 65.38 -0.21
N ALA A 205 -59.68 64.76 -1.22
CA ALA A 205 -60.80 65.36 -1.95
C ALA A 205 -62.02 65.59 -1.05
N ILE A 206 -62.36 64.64 -0.17
CA ILE A 206 -63.44 64.80 0.82
C ILE A 206 -63.12 65.98 1.75
N GLY A 207 -61.88 66.08 2.25
CA GLY A 207 -61.44 67.20 3.08
C GLY A 207 -61.67 68.57 2.42
N GLN A 208 -61.37 68.68 1.11
CA GLN A 208 -61.65 69.91 0.35
C GLN A 208 -63.14 70.23 0.25
N PHE A 209 -63.99 69.21 0.04
CA PHE A 209 -65.45 69.41 0.01
C PHE A 209 -66.00 69.82 1.38
N VAL A 210 -65.51 69.22 2.46
CA VAL A 210 -65.95 69.55 3.82
C VAL A 210 -65.56 70.97 4.20
N GLN A 211 -64.36 71.42 3.82
CA GLN A 211 -63.94 72.81 4.01
C GLN A 211 -64.86 73.79 3.27
N LEU A 212 -65.22 73.49 2.02
CA LEU A 212 -66.17 74.30 1.25
C LEU A 212 -67.55 74.37 1.93
N ILE A 213 -68.04 73.27 2.51
CA ILE A 213 -69.31 73.25 3.24
C ILE A 213 -69.23 74.10 4.51
N GLU A 214 -68.12 74.04 5.26
CA GLU A 214 -67.91 74.90 6.43
C GLU A 214 -67.90 76.38 6.03
N ASP A 215 -67.24 76.73 4.92
CA ASP A 215 -67.21 78.09 4.39
C ASP A 215 -68.62 78.57 3.98
N ILE A 216 -69.41 77.73 3.29
CA ILE A 216 -70.81 78.02 2.91
C ILE A 216 -71.68 78.18 4.16
N ALA A 217 -71.53 77.32 5.17
CA ALA A 217 -72.26 77.42 6.43
C ALA A 217 -71.91 78.72 7.16
N GLY A 218 -70.63 79.12 7.18
CA GLY A 218 -70.17 80.40 7.72
C GLY A 218 -70.79 81.61 7.00
N GLN A 219 -70.80 81.59 5.66
CA GLN A 219 -71.45 82.63 4.85
C GLN A 219 -72.97 82.69 5.10
N THR A 220 -73.63 81.53 5.18
CA THR A 220 -75.07 81.43 5.44
C THR A 220 -75.43 81.94 6.83
N ASN A 221 -74.59 81.64 7.83
CA ASN A 221 -74.74 82.16 9.18
C ASN A 221 -74.66 83.70 9.22
N LEU A 222 -73.71 84.29 8.50
CA LEU A 222 -73.58 85.74 8.37
C LEU A 222 -74.78 86.37 7.64
N LEU A 223 -75.26 85.74 6.57
CA LEU A 223 -76.47 86.18 5.84
C LEU A 223 -77.71 86.14 6.73
N ALA A 224 -77.89 85.05 7.48
CA ALA A 224 -79.02 84.87 8.39
C ALA A 224 -78.97 85.87 9.57
N LEU A 225 -77.77 86.19 10.07
CA LEU A 225 -77.58 87.24 11.08
C LEU A 225 -78.00 88.61 10.54
N ASN A 226 -77.54 88.97 9.33
CA ASN A 226 -77.93 90.23 8.68
C ASN A 226 -79.45 90.30 8.45
N ALA A 227 -80.08 89.20 8.02
CA ALA A 227 -81.52 89.11 7.86
C ALA A 227 -82.27 89.25 9.20
N SER A 228 -81.75 88.67 10.28
CA SER A 228 -82.33 88.78 11.62
C SER A 228 -82.28 90.21 12.16
N ILE A 229 -81.18 90.93 11.88
CA ILE A 229 -81.01 92.34 12.23
C ILE A 229 -82.02 93.21 11.46
N GLU A 230 -82.15 93.02 10.15
CA GLU A 230 -83.07 93.82 9.33
C GLU A 230 -84.56 93.50 9.62
N ALA A 231 -84.86 92.26 9.98
CA ALA A 231 -86.18 91.86 10.46
C ALA A 231 -86.53 92.52 11.80
N ALA A 232 -85.58 92.61 12.74
CA ALA A 232 -85.75 93.34 13.99
C ALA A 232 -85.95 94.85 13.76
N ARG A 233 -85.25 95.42 12.76
CA ARG A 233 -85.38 96.83 12.35
C ARG A 233 -86.75 97.17 11.78
N SER A 234 -87.41 96.20 11.14
CA SER A 234 -88.75 96.36 10.54
C SER A 234 -89.92 96.26 11.55
N GLY A 235 -89.63 96.09 12.85
CA GLY A 235 -90.64 96.09 13.92
C GLY A 235 -91.67 94.96 13.79
N GLU A 236 -92.96 95.27 14.00
CA GLU A 236 -94.05 94.28 13.97
C GLU A 236 -94.20 93.58 12.60
N HIS A 237 -93.87 94.26 11.48
CA HIS A 237 -93.95 93.67 10.14
C HIS A 237 -92.83 92.65 9.85
N GLY A 238 -91.73 92.66 10.62
CA GLY A 238 -90.58 91.78 10.44
C GLY A 238 -90.59 90.51 11.31
N ARG A 239 -91.56 90.34 12.21
CA ARG A 239 -91.60 89.23 13.19
C ARG A 239 -91.50 87.84 12.57
N GLY A 240 -92.24 87.59 11.48
CA GLY A 240 -92.20 86.31 10.76
C GLY A 240 -90.84 86.05 10.09
N PHE A 241 -90.23 87.09 9.51
CA PHE A 241 -88.89 87.01 8.91
C PHE A 241 -87.80 86.79 9.96
N ALA A 242 -87.92 87.38 11.15
CA ALA A 242 -86.97 87.18 12.23
C ALA A 242 -86.92 85.72 12.71
N VAL A 243 -88.07 85.04 12.77
CA VAL A 243 -88.16 83.62 13.14
C VAL A 243 -87.48 82.74 12.08
N VAL A 244 -87.77 82.98 10.79
CA VAL A 244 -87.13 82.24 9.69
C VAL A 244 -85.62 82.47 9.66
N ALA A 245 -85.17 83.71 9.82
CA ALA A 245 -83.75 84.04 9.87
C ALA A 245 -83.04 83.38 11.06
N GLY A 246 -83.68 83.30 12.23
CA GLY A 246 -83.19 82.57 13.39
C GLY A 246 -83.04 81.06 13.14
N GLU A 247 -84.01 80.45 12.46
CA GLU A 247 -83.95 79.02 12.12
C GLU A 247 -82.86 78.73 11.08
N ILE A 248 -82.71 79.57 10.05
CA ILE A 248 -81.62 79.47 9.07
C ILE A 248 -80.26 79.61 9.78
N ARG A 249 -80.14 80.55 10.72
CA ARG A 249 -78.90 80.74 11.49
C ARG A 249 -78.54 79.49 12.28
N LYS A 250 -79.51 78.91 12.99
CA LYS A 250 -79.33 77.65 13.74
C LYS A 250 -78.96 76.48 12.83
N LEU A 251 -79.56 76.40 11.65
CA LEU A 251 -79.23 75.39 10.64
C LEU A 251 -77.78 75.54 10.15
N ALA A 252 -77.34 76.78 9.92
CA ALA A 252 -75.98 77.11 9.51
C ALA A 252 -74.95 76.79 10.62
N GLU A 253 -75.23 77.15 11.87
CA GLU A 253 -74.41 76.78 13.04
C GLU A 253 -74.27 75.25 13.18
N THR A 254 -75.38 74.52 13.01
CA THR A 254 -75.40 73.04 13.05
C THR A 254 -74.60 72.45 11.88
N SER A 255 -74.75 72.99 10.68
CA SER A 255 -74.01 72.54 9.49
C SER A 255 -72.50 72.77 9.63
N ALA A 256 -72.08 73.91 10.19
CA ALA A 256 -70.67 74.18 10.49
C ALA A 256 -70.13 73.20 11.55
N GLN A 257 -70.89 72.92 12.61
CA GLN A 257 -70.50 71.95 13.63
C GLN A 257 -70.33 70.54 13.06
N SER A 258 -71.28 70.08 12.23
CA SER A 258 -71.18 68.77 11.55
C SER A 258 -69.99 68.73 10.59
N SER A 259 -69.72 69.83 9.87
CA SER A 259 -68.57 69.90 8.96
C SER A 259 -67.25 69.72 9.72
N ARG A 260 -67.06 70.38 10.87
CA ARG A 260 -65.87 70.19 11.71
C ARG A 260 -65.71 68.75 12.20
N GLN A 261 -66.80 68.11 12.62
CA GLN A 261 -66.76 66.69 13.01
C GLN A 261 -66.34 65.79 11.86
N ILE A 262 -66.79 66.07 10.63
CA ILE A 262 -66.35 65.34 9.44
C ILE A 262 -64.87 65.64 9.15
N THR A 263 -64.40 66.88 9.30
CA THR A 263 -62.98 67.25 9.16
C THR A 263 -62.10 66.43 10.10
N ASP A 264 -62.48 66.30 11.37
CA ASP A 264 -61.75 65.48 12.34
C ASP A 264 -61.68 64.00 11.92
N LEU A 265 -62.79 63.46 11.39
CA LEU A 265 -62.84 62.08 10.85
C LEU A 265 -61.95 61.91 9.62
N VAL A 266 -61.94 62.88 8.69
CA VAL A 266 -61.07 62.85 7.51
C VAL A 266 -59.60 62.89 7.93
N PHE A 267 -59.25 63.74 8.89
CA PHE A 267 -57.89 63.80 9.43
C PHE A 267 -57.46 62.49 10.09
N ALA A 268 -58.34 61.85 10.85
CA ALA A 268 -58.10 60.52 11.41
C ALA A 268 -57.89 59.46 10.31
N MET A 269 -58.73 59.46 9.27
CA MET A 269 -58.60 58.55 8.13
C MET A 269 -57.28 58.75 7.37
N GLU A 270 -56.84 60.00 7.16
CA GLU A 270 -55.55 60.29 6.53
C GLU A 270 -54.38 59.76 7.37
N LYS A 271 -54.42 59.97 8.69
CA LYS A 271 -53.41 59.44 9.61
C LYS A 271 -53.34 57.92 9.59
N ASP A 272 -54.49 57.25 9.64
CA ASP A 272 -54.57 55.79 9.58
C ASP A 272 -54.08 55.25 8.23
N THR A 273 -54.41 55.94 7.13
CA THR A 273 -53.94 55.60 5.78
C THR A 273 -52.42 55.74 5.67
N ALA A 274 -51.83 56.80 6.25
CA ALA A 274 -50.38 56.98 6.28
C ALA A 274 -49.68 55.87 7.08
N GLY A 275 -50.25 55.49 8.24
CA GLY A 275 -49.75 54.36 9.04
C GLY A 275 -49.83 53.03 8.28
N ALA A 276 -50.95 52.78 7.59
CA ALA A 276 -51.11 51.60 6.74
C ALA A 276 -50.08 51.58 5.59
N MET A 277 -49.83 52.72 4.92
CA MET A 277 -48.80 52.82 3.89
C MET A 277 -47.40 52.47 4.39
N GLN A 278 -47.04 52.91 5.59
CA GLN A 278 -45.76 52.56 6.21
C GLN A 278 -45.66 51.05 6.45
N ALA A 279 -46.73 50.42 6.95
CA ALA A 279 -46.78 48.97 7.16
C ALA A 279 -46.66 48.20 5.82
N VAL A 280 -47.34 48.66 4.77
CA VAL A 280 -47.22 48.09 3.41
C VAL A 280 -45.80 48.22 2.87
N GLY A 281 -45.14 49.37 3.09
CA GLY A 281 -43.75 49.59 2.71
C GLY A 281 -42.79 48.64 3.42
N SER A 282 -42.97 48.44 4.73
CA SER A 282 -42.21 47.45 5.50
C SER A 282 -42.44 46.03 4.98
N GLY A 283 -43.70 45.67 4.70
CA GLY A 283 -44.06 44.39 4.08
C GLY A 283 -43.36 44.16 2.74
N ALA A 284 -43.23 45.21 1.91
CA ALA A 284 -42.54 45.12 0.62
C ALA A 284 -41.06 44.74 0.79
N VAL A 285 -40.38 45.36 1.78
CA VAL A 285 -38.97 45.07 2.10
C VAL A 285 -38.81 43.62 2.58
N LEU A 286 -39.66 43.17 3.51
CA LEU A 286 -39.62 41.78 4.00
C LEU A 286 -39.87 40.76 2.88
N THR A 287 -40.78 41.08 1.96
CA THR A 287 -41.08 40.22 0.80
C THR A 287 -39.89 40.11 -0.14
N GLN A 288 -39.18 41.21 -0.37
CA GLN A 288 -37.95 41.21 -1.18
C GLN A 288 -36.84 40.39 -0.51
N GLN A 289 -36.66 40.53 0.80
CA GLN A 289 -35.70 39.71 1.56
C GLN A 289 -36.05 38.22 1.51
N ALA A 290 -37.34 37.87 1.64
CA ALA A 290 -37.79 36.48 1.51
C ALA A 290 -37.50 35.91 0.11
N ARG A 291 -37.67 36.72 -0.94
CA ARG A 291 -37.34 36.32 -2.33
C ARG A 291 -35.86 35.99 -2.46
N GLU A 292 -34.98 36.87 -1.97
CA GLU A 292 -33.53 36.66 -1.99
C GLU A 292 -33.11 35.42 -1.20
N ALA A 293 -33.74 35.18 -0.05
CA ALA A 293 -33.50 33.99 0.75
C ALA A 293 -33.86 32.70 -0.01
N PHE A 294 -35.03 32.64 -0.65
CA PHE A 294 -35.40 31.47 -1.45
C PHE A 294 -34.49 31.27 -2.68
N GLN A 295 -34.07 32.34 -3.34
CA GLN A 295 -33.09 32.24 -4.44
C GLN A 295 -31.75 31.68 -3.96
N SER A 296 -31.27 32.11 -2.79
CA SER A 296 -30.06 31.57 -2.17
C SER A 296 -30.22 30.08 -1.86
N ILE A 297 -31.37 29.65 -1.31
CA ILE A 297 -31.68 28.23 -1.06
C ILE A 297 -31.65 27.43 -2.38
N LEU A 298 -32.21 27.96 -3.47
CA LEU A 298 -32.17 27.31 -4.79
C LEU A 298 -30.73 27.13 -5.31
N GLN A 299 -29.87 28.14 -5.13
CA GLN A 299 -28.45 28.03 -5.50
C GLN A 299 -27.70 27.01 -4.63
N MET A 300 -27.94 27.03 -3.31
CA MET A 300 -27.32 26.08 -2.37
C MET A 300 -27.75 24.64 -2.63
N THR A 301 -29.04 24.41 -2.91
CA THR A 301 -29.56 23.07 -3.25
C THR A 301 -29.00 22.57 -4.58
N ALA A 302 -28.86 23.43 -5.59
CA ALA A 302 -28.20 23.07 -6.85
C ALA A 302 -26.73 22.66 -6.63
N ARG A 303 -25.98 23.40 -5.80
CA ARG A 303 -24.60 23.04 -5.44
C ARG A 303 -24.54 21.73 -4.65
N CYS A 304 -25.49 21.50 -3.75
CA CYS A 304 -25.59 20.26 -2.99
C CYS A 304 -25.79 19.05 -3.91
N LEU A 305 -26.70 19.15 -4.89
CA LEU A 305 -26.94 18.11 -5.88
C LEU A 305 -25.67 17.77 -6.68
N GLU A 306 -24.88 18.78 -7.06
CA GLU A 306 -23.62 18.57 -7.76
C GLU A 306 -22.58 17.85 -6.89
N VAL A 307 -22.44 18.24 -5.61
CA VAL A 307 -21.55 17.54 -4.67
C VAL A 307 -21.99 16.10 -4.48
N ILE A 308 -23.29 15.84 -4.35
CA ILE A 308 -23.85 14.48 -4.22
C ILE A 308 -23.54 13.64 -5.46
N ARG A 309 -23.62 14.23 -6.66
CA ARG A 309 -23.24 13.56 -7.92
C ARG A 309 -21.77 13.14 -7.89
N GLN A 310 -20.87 14.04 -7.49
CA GLN A 310 -19.44 13.74 -7.37
C GLN A 310 -19.14 12.67 -6.31
N ILE A 311 -19.90 12.64 -5.19
CA ILE A 311 -19.77 11.59 -4.17
C ILE A 311 -20.14 10.22 -4.76
N ARG A 312 -21.21 10.12 -5.56
CA ARG A 312 -21.59 8.88 -6.24
C ARG A 312 -20.51 8.40 -7.21
N GLU A 313 -19.99 9.30 -8.05
CA GLU A 313 -18.91 8.97 -8.99
C GLU A 313 -17.69 8.42 -8.26
N ARG A 314 -17.26 9.08 -7.18
CA ARG A 314 -16.14 8.61 -6.35
C ARG A 314 -16.42 7.26 -5.67
N ALA A 315 -17.66 7.02 -5.25
CA ALA A 315 -18.04 5.74 -4.65
C ALA A 315 -17.99 4.60 -5.70
N GLU A 316 -18.38 4.87 -6.94
CA GLU A 316 -18.28 3.93 -8.06
C GLU A 316 -16.81 3.65 -8.44
N GLU A 317 -15.98 4.69 -8.52
CA GLU A 317 -14.53 4.56 -8.72
C GLU A 317 -13.87 3.74 -7.59
N GLN A 318 -14.25 4.01 -6.34
CA GLN A 318 -13.73 3.28 -5.18
C GLN A 318 -14.15 1.80 -5.23
N ALA A 319 -15.37 1.48 -5.67
CA ALA A 319 -15.81 0.11 -5.86
C ALA A 319 -14.97 -0.61 -6.94
N ALA A 320 -14.73 0.04 -8.08
CA ALA A 320 -13.86 -0.50 -9.14
C ALA A 320 -12.43 -0.72 -8.64
N PHE A 321 -11.89 0.21 -7.86
CA PHE A 321 -10.56 0.07 -7.26
C PHE A 321 -10.49 -1.10 -6.26
N THR A 322 -11.55 -1.31 -5.47
CA THR A 322 -11.59 -2.47 -4.56
C THR A 322 -11.55 -3.81 -5.31
N ASP A 323 -12.20 -3.90 -6.47
CA ASP A 323 -12.18 -5.12 -7.30
C ASP A 323 -10.76 -5.38 -7.83
N GLN A 324 -10.06 -4.35 -8.29
CA GLN A 324 -8.65 -4.45 -8.68
C GLN A 324 -7.74 -4.87 -7.52
N MET A 325 -7.98 -4.36 -6.30
CA MET A 325 -7.24 -4.76 -5.12
C MET A 325 -7.47 -6.23 -4.74
N VAL A 326 -8.67 -6.77 -4.94
CA VAL A 326 -8.95 -8.19 -4.74
C VAL A 326 -8.10 -9.02 -5.71
N GLY A 327 -8.15 -8.73 -7.02
CA GLY A 327 -7.35 -9.46 -8.00
C GLY A 327 -5.84 -9.37 -7.75
N GLY A 328 -5.35 -8.19 -7.36
CA GLY A 328 -3.94 -8.01 -6.97
C GLY A 328 -3.55 -8.82 -5.74
N SER A 329 -4.43 -8.88 -4.73
CA SER A 329 -4.19 -9.67 -3.51
C SER A 329 -4.19 -11.17 -3.79
N GLU A 330 -5.09 -11.65 -4.66
CA GLU A 330 -5.12 -13.06 -5.10
C GLU A 330 -3.84 -13.45 -5.85
N ALA A 331 -3.31 -12.56 -6.70
CA ALA A 331 -2.03 -12.79 -7.37
C ALA A 331 -0.85 -12.88 -6.38
N ILE A 332 -0.86 -12.08 -5.32
CA ILE A 332 0.14 -12.18 -4.24
C ILE A 332 -0.02 -13.51 -3.51
N VAL A 333 -1.25 -13.93 -3.16
CA VAL A 333 -1.50 -15.23 -2.52
C VAL A 333 -0.94 -16.37 -3.36
N ALA A 334 -1.17 -16.35 -4.68
CA ALA A 334 -0.61 -17.34 -5.60
C ALA A 334 0.92 -17.35 -5.58
N THR A 335 1.55 -16.17 -5.64
CA THR A 335 3.02 -16.03 -5.62
C THR A 335 3.62 -16.48 -4.29
N THR A 336 2.98 -16.15 -3.17
CA THR A 336 3.37 -16.60 -1.83
C THR A 336 3.25 -18.12 -1.69
N GLY A 337 2.21 -18.73 -2.27
CA GLY A 337 2.06 -20.18 -2.34
C GLY A 337 3.19 -20.85 -3.13
N GLN A 338 3.57 -20.28 -4.28
CA GLN A 338 4.71 -20.74 -5.08
C GLN A 338 6.04 -20.61 -4.33
N ALA A 339 6.26 -19.50 -3.63
CA ALA A 339 7.46 -19.30 -2.81
C ALA A 339 7.58 -20.34 -1.69
N ALA A 340 6.47 -20.63 -1.00
CA ALA A 340 6.43 -21.67 0.04
C ALA A 340 6.71 -23.07 -0.54
N ALA A 341 6.15 -23.39 -1.72
CA ALA A 341 6.39 -24.66 -2.39
C ALA A 341 7.85 -24.80 -2.84
N GLY A 342 8.41 -23.77 -3.49
CA GLY A 342 9.81 -23.75 -3.94
C GLY A 342 10.80 -23.82 -2.77
N ALA A 343 10.48 -23.21 -1.63
CA ALA A 343 11.26 -23.36 -0.41
C ALA A 343 11.22 -24.81 0.12
N GLY A 344 10.05 -25.45 0.08
CA GLY A 344 9.89 -26.86 0.45
C GLY A 344 10.71 -27.82 -0.42
N GLU A 345 10.70 -27.60 -1.74
CA GLU A 345 11.50 -28.36 -2.71
C GLU A 345 13.01 -28.14 -2.50
N SER A 346 13.43 -26.89 -2.33
CA SER A 346 14.83 -26.54 -2.05
C SER A 346 15.32 -27.16 -0.73
N ALA A 347 14.48 -27.17 0.32
CA ALA A 347 14.80 -27.84 1.58
C ALA A 347 14.91 -29.37 1.42
N ALA A 348 14.16 -29.98 0.49
CA ALA A 348 14.32 -31.39 0.14
C ALA A 348 15.67 -31.64 -0.56
N HIS A 349 16.07 -30.78 -1.50
CA HIS A 349 17.38 -30.85 -2.15
C HIS A 349 18.55 -30.68 -1.17
N VAL A 350 18.43 -29.76 -0.20
CA VAL A 350 19.41 -29.60 0.88
C VAL A 350 19.58 -30.87 1.71
N ARG A 351 18.47 -31.54 2.07
CA ARG A 351 18.52 -32.82 2.79
C ARG A 351 19.23 -33.90 1.98
N GLU A 352 19.04 -33.92 0.67
CA GLU A 352 19.74 -34.85 -0.22
C GLU A 352 21.23 -34.54 -0.32
N LEU A 353 21.62 -33.26 -0.41
CA LEU A 353 23.03 -32.84 -0.37
C LEU A 353 23.71 -33.26 0.94
N ALA A 354 23.04 -33.08 2.07
CA ALA A 354 23.53 -33.53 3.38
C ALA A 354 23.71 -35.06 3.41
N ARG A 355 22.79 -35.81 2.82
CA ARG A 355 22.90 -37.28 2.70
C ARG A 355 24.11 -37.67 1.86
N VAL A 356 24.35 -37.02 0.73
CA VAL A 356 25.51 -37.27 -0.15
C VAL A 356 26.82 -36.89 0.53
N ALA A 357 26.88 -35.76 1.23
CA ALA A 357 28.04 -35.34 2.02
C ALA A 357 28.41 -36.41 3.08
N GLN A 358 27.41 -36.93 3.78
CA GLN A 358 27.60 -38.01 4.76
C GLN A 358 28.10 -39.31 4.12
N GLN A 359 27.65 -39.65 2.90
CA GLN A 359 28.17 -40.79 2.16
C GLN A 359 29.65 -40.64 1.83
N PHE A 360 30.09 -39.46 1.36
CA PHE A 360 31.52 -39.21 1.11
C PHE A 360 32.37 -39.28 2.37
N LYS A 361 31.86 -38.78 3.50
CA LYS A 361 32.54 -38.86 4.80
C LYS A 361 32.68 -40.31 5.28
N ASN A 362 31.67 -41.15 5.05
CA ASN A 362 31.76 -42.57 5.36
C ASN A 362 32.83 -43.27 4.50
N ILE A 363 32.92 -42.94 3.21
CA ILE A 363 33.98 -43.44 2.33
C ILE A 363 35.35 -43.02 2.87
N GLU A 364 35.52 -41.75 3.25
CA GLU A 364 36.78 -41.26 3.84
C GLU A 364 37.12 -41.96 5.15
N ASN A 365 36.16 -42.15 6.05
CA ASN A 365 36.37 -42.85 7.32
C ASN A 365 36.82 -44.30 7.13
N VAL A 366 36.35 -44.98 6.07
CA VAL A 366 36.85 -46.30 5.69
C VAL A 366 38.32 -46.21 5.26
N TYR A 367 38.72 -45.19 4.50
CA TYR A 367 40.15 -45.01 4.16
C TYR A 367 41.01 -44.69 5.39
N GLN A 368 40.50 -43.91 6.35
CA GLN A 368 41.23 -43.58 7.57
C GLN A 368 41.27 -44.71 8.60
N SER A 369 40.24 -45.56 8.69
CA SER A 369 40.25 -46.69 9.62
C SER A 369 41.28 -47.77 9.26
N TRP A 370 41.76 -47.79 8.01
CA TRP A 370 42.85 -48.65 7.57
C TRP A 370 44.23 -48.05 7.90
N ALA A 371 44.25 -46.79 8.38
CA ALA A 371 45.43 -46.08 8.85
C ALA A 371 45.67 -46.19 10.38
N GLY A 372 44.68 -46.61 11.16
CA GLY A 372 44.87 -47.07 12.55
C GLY A 372 45.49 -48.47 12.56
#